data_AF-A0A497DC82-F1
#
_entry.id   AF-A0A497DC82-F1
#
_cell.length_a   1.000
_cell.length_b   1.000
_cell.length_c   1.000
_cell.angle_alpha   90.00
_cell.angle_beta   90.00
_cell.angle_gamma   90.00
#
_symmetry.space_group_name_H-M   'P 1'
#
loop_
_entity.id
_entity.type
_entity.pdbx_description
1 polymer ?
#
loop_
_entity_poly.entity_id
_entity_poly.type
_entity_poly.pdbx_seq_one_letter_code
_entity_poly.pdbx_strand_id
1 'polypeptide(L)'
;LHTINTNYAGSLTWMLSGGIATGAAPASELFATNGTYAMFTIYAPYTFGTMRANEFLSDRFASLFLTWDFKDLLVSFGKWKPQLLLVTNLLYGTLKHPEEHVNYDFKTLDKGYYESGFVIRKLLNMQVYDLGVGVMYRYGSYHLPKVGDNFACKISLFYAF
;
A
#
# COMPACT_ATOMS: atom_id res chain seq x y z
N LEU A 1 -2.83 -6.31 13.19
CA LEU A 1 -3.72 -6.54 12.02
C LEU A 1 -5.08 -6.96 12.54
N HIS A 2 -6.17 -6.32 12.10
CA HIS A 2 -7.52 -6.68 12.54
C HIS A 2 -8.47 -6.80 11.33
N THR A 3 -9.41 -7.74 11.40
CA THR A 3 -10.42 -7.98 10.36
C THR A 3 -11.80 -7.94 10.98
N ILE A 4 -12.69 -7.15 10.38
CA ILE A 4 -14.10 -7.04 10.72
C ILE A 4 -14.89 -7.65 9.58
N ASN A 5 -15.64 -8.71 9.87
CA ASN A 5 -16.54 -9.33 8.91
C ASN A 5 -17.91 -8.68 9.00
N THR A 6 -18.47 -8.30 7.86
CA THR A 6 -19.87 -7.86 7.76
C THR A 6 -20.65 -8.94 7.02
N ASN A 7 -21.86 -9.24 7.48
CA ASN A 7 -22.67 -10.32 6.90
C ASN A 7 -23.15 -10.01 5.46
N TYR A 8 -23.19 -8.73 5.08
CA TYR A 8 -23.83 -8.29 3.83
C TYR A 8 -22.95 -7.41 2.93
N ALA A 9 -21.79 -6.94 3.41
CA ALA A 9 -20.97 -5.95 2.68
C ALA A 9 -19.51 -6.39 2.45
N GLY A 10 -19.12 -7.57 2.94
CA GLY A 10 -17.77 -8.12 2.79
C GLY A 10 -16.96 -8.08 4.08
N SER A 11 -15.64 -7.92 3.99
CA SER A 11 -14.76 -7.81 5.16
C SER A 11 -13.83 -6.61 5.04
N LEU A 12 -13.75 -5.84 6.13
CA LEU A 12 -12.78 -4.77 6.29
C LEU A 12 -11.59 -5.29 7.10
N THR A 13 -10.42 -5.29 6.48
CA THR A 13 -9.15 -5.51 7.17
C THR A 13 -8.43 -4.18 7.33
N TRP A 14 -7.90 -3.92 8.52
CA TRP A 14 -7.12 -2.72 8.77
C TRP A 14 -5.86 -3.01 9.58
N MET A 15 -4.83 -2.23 9.32
CA MET A 15 -3.56 -2.26 10.05
C MET A 15 -3.09 -0.84 10.31
N LEU A 16 -2.92 -0.52 11.59
CA LEU A 16 -2.23 0.67 12.03
C LEU A 16 -0.80 0.27 12.43
N SER A 17 0.20 1.00 11.95
CA SER A 17 1.59 0.82 12.32
C SER A 17 2.25 2.20 12.46
N GLY A 18 3.08 2.39 13.49
CA GLY A 18 3.79 3.64 13.69
C GLY A 18 5.03 3.41 14.54
N GLY A 19 5.92 4.40 14.52
CA GLY A 19 7.21 4.33 15.19
C GLY A 19 7.74 5.72 15.51
N ILE A 20 8.59 5.78 16.53
CA ILE A 20 9.30 6.99 16.96
C ILE A 20 10.75 6.61 17.22
N ALA A 21 11.66 7.23 16.46
CA ALA A 21 13.09 7.20 16.67
C ALA A 21 13.46 8.43 17.51
N THR A 22 14.30 8.22 18.52
CA THR A 22 14.74 9.27 19.45
C THR A 22 16.26 9.38 19.45
N GLY A 23 16.77 10.61 19.47
CA GLY A 23 18.21 10.91 19.40
C GLY A 23 18.65 11.33 18.00
N ALA A 24 19.93 11.67 17.86
CA ALA A 24 20.57 11.95 16.57
C ALA A 24 20.86 10.61 15.84
N ALA A 25 19.79 9.97 15.37
CA ALA A 25 19.89 8.68 14.68
C ALA A 25 20.46 8.88 13.27
N PRO A 26 21.45 8.09 12.83
CA PRO A 26 21.91 8.12 11.45
C PRO A 26 20.79 7.70 10.50
N ALA A 27 20.87 8.08 9.22
CA ALA A 27 19.80 7.82 8.24
C ALA A 27 19.39 6.33 8.12
N SER A 28 20.30 5.40 8.42
CA SER A 28 20.03 3.96 8.43
C SER A 28 19.13 3.48 9.58
N GLU A 29 19.04 4.27 10.65
CA GLU A 29 18.23 4.00 11.85
C GLU A 29 16.89 4.75 11.82
N LEU A 30 16.67 5.59 10.80
CA LEU A 30 15.40 6.26 10.55
C LEU A 30 14.44 5.35 9.79
N PHE A 31 13.15 5.63 9.92
CA PHE A 31 12.14 4.83 9.27
C PHE A 31 12.08 5.16 7.78
N ALA A 32 12.54 4.21 6.97
CA ALA A 32 12.27 4.17 5.54
C ALA A 32 10.88 3.59 5.30
N THR A 33 10.11 4.24 4.42
CA THR A 33 8.76 3.75 4.11
C THR A 33 8.81 2.51 3.22
N ASN A 34 7.92 1.54 3.48
CA ASN A 34 7.75 0.32 2.69
C ASN A 34 7.09 0.60 1.32
N GLY A 35 7.82 1.25 0.41
CA GLY A 35 7.42 1.48 -0.98
C GLY A 35 7.83 0.33 -1.91
N THR A 36 6.88 -0.17 -2.71
CA THR A 36 7.10 -1.27 -3.66
C THR A 36 6.86 -0.84 -5.11
N TYR A 37 7.10 0.44 -5.43
CA TYR A 37 6.84 0.96 -6.76
C TYR A 37 7.71 0.29 -7.83
N ALA A 38 7.01 -0.29 -8.79
CA ALA A 38 7.42 -0.55 -10.16
C ALA A 38 6.14 -0.51 -11.00
N MET A 39 6.24 -0.05 -12.25
CA MET A 39 5.06 0.11 -13.13
C MET A 39 4.26 -1.20 -13.23
N PHE A 40 4.96 -2.34 -13.28
CA PHE A 40 4.41 -3.69 -13.22
C PHE A 40 5.18 -4.50 -12.18
N THR A 41 4.52 -4.93 -11.12
CA THR A 41 5.17 -5.73 -10.06
C THR A 41 4.15 -6.55 -9.27
N ILE A 42 4.62 -7.33 -8.29
CA ILE A 42 3.77 -8.15 -7.44
C ILE A 42 3.03 -7.27 -6.42
N TYR A 43 1.75 -7.56 -6.21
CA TYR A 43 0.98 -6.98 -5.12
C TYR A 43 1.50 -7.49 -3.77
N ALA A 44 1.99 -6.59 -2.94
CA ALA A 44 2.38 -6.88 -1.57
C ALA A 44 1.40 -6.20 -0.60
N PRO A 45 0.59 -6.97 0.16
CA PRO A 45 -0.33 -6.42 1.15
C PRO A 45 0.40 -5.55 2.19
N TYR A 46 -0.26 -4.50 2.65
CA TYR A 46 0.26 -3.59 3.69
C TYR A 46 1.58 -2.88 3.33
N THR A 47 1.77 -2.62 2.03
CA THR A 47 2.87 -1.80 1.50
C THR A 47 2.32 -0.69 0.62
N PHE A 48 3.14 0.32 0.35
CA PHE A 48 2.78 1.41 -0.56
C PHE A 48 3.10 1.03 -2.00
N GLY A 49 2.08 0.71 -2.79
CA GLY A 49 2.23 0.21 -4.15
C GLY A 49 2.78 1.24 -5.13
N THR A 50 2.55 2.53 -4.87
CA THR A 50 2.88 3.67 -5.76
C THR A 50 4.06 4.51 -5.27
N MET A 51 4.59 4.18 -4.09
CA MET A 51 5.72 4.87 -3.47
C MET A 51 7.03 4.19 -3.82
N ARG A 52 8.05 4.97 -4.17
CA ARG A 52 9.39 4.42 -4.42
C ARG A 52 10.05 4.01 -3.11
N ALA A 53 10.87 2.95 -3.18
CA ALA A 53 11.72 2.58 -2.06
C ALA A 53 12.61 3.77 -1.69
N ASN A 54 12.71 4.06 -0.39
CA ASN A 54 13.50 5.17 0.15
C ASN A 54 13.08 6.57 -0.35
N GLU A 55 11.86 6.74 -0.88
CA GLU A 55 11.38 8.07 -1.31
C GLU A 55 11.24 9.03 -0.11
N PHE A 56 10.87 8.49 1.05
CA PHE A 56 10.61 9.27 2.26
C PHE A 56 11.35 8.72 3.46
N LEU A 57 11.90 9.64 4.25
CA LEU A 57 12.59 9.37 5.51
C LEU A 57 11.85 10.07 6.65
N SER A 58 11.72 9.40 7.79
CA SER A 58 11.02 9.96 8.95
C SER A 58 11.61 9.46 10.27
N ASP A 59 11.70 10.35 11.26
CA ASP A 59 11.99 9.98 12.65
C ASP A 59 10.73 9.49 13.37
N ARG A 60 9.56 9.94 12.93
CA ARG A 60 8.26 9.60 13.47
C ARG A 60 7.32 9.33 12.33
N PHE A 61 6.60 8.24 12.39
CA PHE A 61 5.59 7.95 11.38
C PHE A 61 4.38 7.22 11.98
N ALA A 62 3.25 7.37 11.29
CA ALA A 62 2.05 6.60 11.49
C ALA A 62 1.47 6.24 10.12
N SER A 63 1.15 4.97 9.93
CA SER A 63 0.64 4.36 8.71
C SER A 63 -0.66 3.64 9.00
N LEU A 64 -1.64 3.80 8.12
CA LEU A 64 -2.92 3.11 8.19
C LEU A 64 -3.17 2.44 6.84
N PHE A 65 -3.32 1.13 6.87
CA PHE A 65 -3.67 0.32 5.71
C PHE A 65 -5.11 -0.17 5.88
N LEU A 66 -5.95 0.10 4.90
CA LEU A 66 -7.34 -0.33 4.84
C LEU A 66 -7.53 -1.20 3.60
N THR A 67 -8.18 -2.34 3.77
CA THR A 67 -8.54 -3.23 2.68
C THR A 67 -9.96 -3.69 2.88
N TRP A 68 -10.83 -3.26 1.98
CA TRP A 68 -12.20 -3.72 1.90
C TRP A 68 -12.28 -4.84 0.86
N ASP A 69 -12.56 -6.06 1.29
CA ASP A 69 -12.81 -7.20 0.43
C ASP A 69 -14.33 -7.37 0.26
N PHE A 70 -14.82 -7.15 -0.96
CA PHE A 70 -16.23 -7.32 -1.31
C PHE A 70 -16.65 -8.80 -1.39
N LYS A 71 -15.71 -9.74 -1.21
CA LYS A 71 -15.93 -11.19 -1.31
C LYS A 71 -16.64 -11.53 -2.63
N ASP A 72 -17.60 -12.44 -2.57
CA ASP A 72 -18.35 -12.91 -3.74
C ASP A 72 -19.59 -12.03 -4.05
N LEU A 73 -19.69 -10.83 -3.48
CA LEU A 73 -20.92 -10.01 -3.53
C LEU A 73 -21.18 -9.34 -4.88
N LEU A 74 -20.13 -9.04 -5.65
CA LEU A 74 -20.26 -8.21 -6.85
C LEU A 74 -20.50 -9.01 -8.13
N VAL A 75 -19.79 -10.13 -8.30
CA VAL A 75 -19.80 -10.90 -9.56
C VAL A 75 -19.61 -12.39 -9.28
N SER A 76 -20.58 -13.20 -9.69
CA SER A 76 -20.42 -14.66 -9.74
C SER A 76 -20.99 -15.22 -11.04
N PHE A 77 -20.17 -15.93 -11.80
CA PHE A 77 -20.56 -16.62 -13.03
C PHE A 77 -20.25 -18.10 -12.87
N GLY A 78 -21.20 -18.84 -12.29
CA GLY A 78 -21.05 -20.27 -12.01
C GLY A 78 -19.86 -20.56 -11.09
N LYS A 79 -18.84 -21.25 -11.61
CA LYS A 79 -17.61 -21.59 -10.87
C LYS A 79 -16.59 -20.45 -10.81
N TRP A 80 -16.74 -19.41 -11.65
CA TRP A 80 -15.85 -18.26 -11.66
C TRP A 80 -16.39 -17.18 -10.72
N LYS A 81 -15.60 -16.85 -9.69
CA LYS A 81 -15.96 -15.94 -8.60
C LYS A 81 -14.83 -14.95 -8.35
N PRO A 82 -14.67 -13.94 -9.22
CA PRO A 82 -13.66 -12.90 -9.01
C PRO A 82 -14.01 -12.09 -7.76
N GLN A 83 -12.99 -11.75 -6.98
CA GLN A 83 -13.16 -10.97 -5.75
C GLN A 83 -12.52 -9.60 -5.93
N LEU A 84 -13.29 -8.55 -5.70
CA LEU A 84 -12.79 -7.18 -5.75
C LEU A 84 -12.36 -6.75 -4.35
N LEU A 85 -11.17 -6.16 -4.26
CA LEU A 85 -10.63 -5.53 -3.08
C LEU A 85 -10.44 -4.04 -3.38
N LEU A 86 -10.93 -3.20 -2.49
CA LEU A 86 -10.60 -1.78 -2.44
C LEU A 86 -9.52 -1.59 -1.36
N VAL A 87 -8.37 -1.09 -1.77
CA VAL A 87 -7.23 -0.83 -0.91
C VAL A 87 -7.09 0.68 -0.74
N THR A 88 -6.85 1.15 0.49
CA THR A 88 -6.56 2.56 0.77
C THR A 88 -5.51 2.62 1.87
N ASN A 89 -4.38 3.25 1.56
CA ASN A 89 -3.24 3.34 2.45
C ASN A 89 -2.91 4.82 2.70
N LEU A 90 -2.67 5.13 3.96
CA LEU A 90 -2.34 6.46 4.44
C LEU A 90 -1.03 6.38 5.21
N LEU A 91 -0.21 7.40 5.09
CA LEU A 91 1.00 7.54 5.88
C LEU A 91 1.23 9.00 6.21
N TYR A 92 1.62 9.26 7.44
CA TYR A 92 2.02 10.56 7.90
C TYR A 92 3.34 10.41 8.65
N GLY A 93 4.26 11.36 8.44
CA GLY A 93 5.54 11.31 9.11
C GLY A 93 6.18 12.67 9.26
N THR A 94 7.15 12.76 10.15
CA THR A 94 7.96 13.96 10.34
C THR A 94 9.42 13.59 10.40
N LEU A 95 10.27 14.59 10.18
CA LEU A 95 11.70 14.47 10.38
C LEU A 95 12.19 15.80 10.98
N LYS A 96 12.74 15.76 12.19
CA LYS A 96 13.16 16.99 12.89
C LYS A 96 14.43 17.64 12.33
N HIS A 97 15.39 16.83 11.90
CA HIS A 97 16.72 17.29 11.48
C HIS A 97 17.08 16.80 10.06
N PRO A 98 16.30 17.16 9.02
CA PRO A 98 16.61 16.76 7.64
C PRO A 98 18.01 17.23 7.18
N GLU A 99 18.50 18.35 7.72
CA GLU A 99 19.82 18.92 7.42
C GLU A 99 21.01 18.02 7.80
N GLU A 100 20.82 17.11 8.75
CA GLU A 100 21.88 16.20 9.22
C GLU A 100 22.12 15.03 8.26
N HIS A 101 21.25 14.84 7.25
CA HIS A 101 21.28 13.72 6.30
C HIS A 101 21.76 14.14 4.90
N VAL A 102 22.87 14.87 4.84
CA VAL A 102 23.58 15.21 3.60
C VAL A 102 24.06 13.94 2.89
N ASN A 103 23.80 13.83 1.58
CA ASN A 103 24.10 12.71 0.67
C ASN A 103 23.01 11.63 0.47
N TYR A 104 21.80 11.80 1.00
CA TYR A 104 20.65 10.97 0.64
C TYR A 104 19.64 11.80 -0.16
N ASP A 105 19.14 11.27 -1.27
CA ASP A 105 18.02 11.87 -2.02
C ASP A 105 16.71 11.36 -1.41
N PHE A 106 16.16 12.12 -0.45
CA PHE A 106 14.91 11.79 0.23
C PHE A 106 14.00 13.02 0.34
N LYS A 107 12.71 12.75 0.61
CA LYS A 107 11.72 13.75 0.93
C LYS A 107 11.21 13.58 2.35
N THR A 108 10.74 14.67 2.95
CA THR A 108 9.98 14.64 4.20
C THR A 108 8.54 14.23 3.94
N LEU A 109 7.85 13.74 4.98
CA LEU A 109 6.48 13.24 4.89
C LEU A 109 5.45 14.06 5.71
N ASP A 110 5.71 15.36 5.85
CA ASP A 110 4.96 16.30 6.68
C ASP A 110 3.54 16.60 6.19
N LYS A 111 3.25 16.35 4.91
CA LYS A 111 1.94 16.66 4.29
C LYS A 111 0.99 15.47 4.15
N GLY A 112 1.38 14.29 4.63
CA GLY A 112 0.62 13.04 4.47
C GLY A 112 0.67 12.46 3.05
N TYR A 113 0.85 11.16 2.96
CA TYR A 113 0.81 10.35 1.75
C TYR A 113 -0.48 9.54 1.70
N TYR A 114 -1.09 9.48 0.53
CA TYR A 114 -2.33 8.78 0.29
C TYR A 114 -2.24 7.98 -1.00
N GLU A 115 -2.59 6.71 -0.94
CA GLU A 115 -2.83 5.90 -2.13
C GLU A 115 -4.09 5.07 -1.97
N SER A 116 -4.75 4.82 -3.09
CA SER A 116 -5.88 3.90 -3.15
C SER A 116 -5.79 3.09 -4.42
N GLY A 117 -6.41 1.93 -4.41
CA GLY A 117 -6.39 1.06 -5.57
C GLY A 117 -7.42 -0.03 -5.49
N PHE A 118 -7.57 -0.71 -6.62
CA PHE A 118 -8.42 -1.88 -6.74
C PHE A 118 -7.55 -3.09 -7.05
N VAL A 119 -7.85 -4.21 -6.40
CA VAL A 119 -7.24 -5.51 -6.71
C VAL A 119 -8.36 -6.49 -6.98
N ILE A 120 -8.33 -7.11 -8.16
CA ILE A 120 -9.26 -8.17 -8.54
C ILE A 120 -8.50 -9.49 -8.41
N ARG A 121 -8.94 -10.34 -7.49
CA ARG A 121 -8.41 -11.68 -7.25
C ARG A 121 -9.23 -12.74 -7.98
N LYS A 122 -8.69 -13.97 -8.01
CA LYS A 122 -9.37 -15.15 -8.57
C LYS A 122 -9.78 -14.98 -10.04
N LEU A 123 -8.99 -14.22 -10.80
CA LEU A 123 -9.17 -14.13 -12.26
C LEU A 123 -8.79 -15.46 -12.91
N LEU A 124 -7.66 -16.04 -12.50
CA LEU A 124 -7.24 -17.38 -12.88
C LEU A 124 -7.02 -18.21 -11.62
N ASN A 125 -7.81 -19.27 -11.46
CA ASN A 125 -7.67 -20.21 -10.35
C ASN A 125 -6.81 -21.39 -10.80
N MET A 126 -5.60 -21.51 -10.24
CA MET A 126 -4.62 -22.55 -10.55
C MET A 126 -4.60 -23.66 -9.48
N GLN A 127 -5.73 -23.90 -8.81
CA GLN A 127 -5.92 -24.84 -7.69
C GLN A 127 -5.20 -24.44 -6.39
N VAL A 128 -3.88 -24.25 -6.45
CA VAL A 128 -3.02 -23.94 -5.29
C VAL A 128 -2.82 -22.44 -5.11
N TYR A 129 -2.92 -21.68 -6.21
CA TYR A 129 -2.81 -20.23 -6.21
C TYR A 129 -3.96 -19.61 -6.99
N ASP A 130 -4.35 -18.41 -6.58
CA ASP A 130 -5.15 -17.53 -7.42
C ASP A 130 -4.30 -16.39 -7.96
N LEU A 131 -4.45 -16.13 -9.25
CA LEU A 131 -3.88 -14.98 -9.93
C LEU A 131 -4.94 -13.89 -10.02
N GLY A 132 -4.50 -12.67 -9.77
CA GLY A 132 -5.28 -11.45 -9.88
C GLY A 132 -4.47 -10.33 -10.49
N VAL A 133 -5.14 -9.21 -10.74
CA VAL A 133 -4.50 -7.97 -11.15
C VAL A 133 -5.04 -6.82 -10.32
N GLY A 134 -4.25 -5.79 -10.15
CA GLY A 134 -4.65 -4.59 -9.45
C GLY A 134 -4.02 -3.34 -10.04
N VAL A 135 -4.61 -2.21 -9.69
CA VAL A 135 -4.10 -0.89 -10.02
C VAL A 135 -4.14 -0.04 -8.76
N MET A 136 -3.01 0.58 -8.46
CA MET A 136 -2.86 1.51 -7.35
C MET A 136 -2.60 2.91 -7.90
N TYR A 137 -3.08 3.93 -7.19
CA TYR A 137 -2.90 5.33 -7.56
C TYR A 137 -2.55 6.18 -6.33
N ARG A 138 -1.47 6.96 -6.41
CA ARG A 138 -1.14 7.98 -5.39
C ARG A 138 -1.83 9.30 -5.68
N TYR A 139 -2.29 9.97 -4.65
CA TYR A 139 -2.94 11.27 -4.74
C TYR A 139 -2.59 12.18 -3.56
N GLY A 140 -3.03 13.44 -3.64
CA GLY A 140 -2.81 14.44 -2.60
C GLY A 140 -1.48 15.18 -2.75
N SER A 141 -0.89 15.55 -1.61
CA SER A 141 0.27 16.44 -1.50
C SER A 141 1.51 15.93 -2.23
N TYR A 142 1.63 14.61 -2.36
CA TYR A 142 2.75 13.95 -3.03
C TYR A 142 2.36 13.39 -4.39
N HIS A 143 1.41 13.94 -5.14
CA HIS A 143 1.25 13.53 -6.54
C HIS A 143 2.46 13.97 -7.38
N LEU A 144 2.81 13.17 -8.40
CA LEU A 144 3.85 13.47 -9.37
C LEU A 144 3.28 14.25 -10.56
N PRO A 145 4.06 15.12 -11.23
CA PRO A 145 3.58 15.94 -12.35
C PRO A 145 3.02 15.12 -13.52
N LYS A 146 3.60 13.94 -13.76
CA LYS A 146 3.14 13.03 -14.81
C LYS A 146 2.14 12.04 -14.23
N VAL A 147 0.90 12.10 -14.70
CA VAL A 147 -0.21 11.25 -14.24
C VAL A 147 0.15 9.76 -14.28
N GLY A 148 0.82 9.30 -15.35
CA GLY A 148 1.23 7.89 -15.48
C GLY A 148 2.16 7.40 -14.37
N ASP A 149 3.01 8.27 -13.82
CA ASP A 149 3.95 7.90 -12.76
C ASP A 149 3.25 7.78 -11.39
N ASN A 150 1.99 8.21 -11.29
CA ASN A 150 1.18 8.04 -10.10
C ASN A 150 0.47 6.69 -10.05
N PHE A 151 0.50 5.92 -11.14
CA PHE A 151 -0.10 4.59 -11.23
C PHE A 151 0.92 3.48 -11.01
N ALA A 152 0.48 2.38 -10.38
CA ALA A 152 1.24 1.14 -10.35
C ALA A 152 0.31 -0.04 -10.64
N CYS A 153 0.63 -0.81 -11.67
CA CYS A 153 -0.07 -2.05 -11.99
C CYS A 153 0.54 -3.19 -11.16
N LYS A 154 -0.33 -3.99 -10.55
CA LYS A 154 0.06 -5.05 -9.63
C LYS A 154 -0.46 -6.39 -10.13
N ILE A 155 0.38 -7.41 -10.07
CA ILE A 155 -0.01 -8.81 -10.26
C ILE A 155 -0.20 -9.40 -8.87
N SER A 156 -1.39 -9.89 -8.60
CA SER A 156 -1.74 -10.47 -7.32
C SER A 156 -1.59 -11.98 -7.38
N LEU A 157 -0.87 -12.55 -6.42
CA LEU A 157 -0.73 -13.99 -6.25
C LEU A 157 -1.11 -14.32 -4.80
N PHE A 158 -2.23 -15.00 -4.60
CA PHE A 158 -2.62 -15.49 -3.28
C PHE A 158 -2.61 -17.01 -3.26
N TYR A 159 -2.20 -17.57 -2.12
CA TYR A 159 -2.33 -18.99 -1.86
C TYR A 159 -3.82 -19.34 -1.70
N ALA A 160 -4.27 -20.36 -2.44
CA ALA A 160 -5.67 -20.76 -2.55
C ALA A 160 -5.96 -21.95 -1.64
N PHE A 161 -5.91 -21.75 -0.31
CA PHE A 161 -6.46 -22.70 0.67
C PHE A 161 -7.07 -21.95 1.85
#